data_AF-A0A255SXJ7-F1
#
_entry.id   AF-A0A255SXJ7-F1
#
_cell.length_a   1.000
_cell.length_b   1.000
_cell.length_c   1.000
_cell.angle_alpha   90.00
_cell.angle_beta   90.00
_cell.angle_gamma   90.00
#
_symmetry.space_group_name_H-M   'P 1'
#
loop_
_entity.id
_entity.type
_entity.pdbx_description
1 polymer ?
#
loop_
_entity_poly.entity_id
_entity_poly.type
_entity_poly.pdbx_seq_one_letter_code
_entity_poly.pdbx_strand_id
1 'polypeptide(L)'
;MAQVNINISEEEYYLSKVESCCYDLRNAMIDLSLKFPEISTFERYMLKLKSVNDIVYIMGLLHRCWCFANPRYLFDAMPKDIPDIQLIDILLSKYQPEGVRKGVGVLKEELDRKNNILIMAWYRAYQQNGKVSVAFTTYMDQLYSLACKVCYSKDIRLQNGFVVSDTIETTLPVDKLVKAFYVFSQQFGCCDASEDNRLTFLSIFDLAVCASPRPIEWLDLGSSRGREPSLASIHTVFSTLNVDMTANARRVICKHIIWQKGEIIPEQIKARKTPKQEILREAILEAIR
;
A
#
# COMPACT_ATOMS: atom_id res chain seq x y z
N MET A 1 41.79 -13.89 0.54
CA MET A 1 40.33 -13.77 0.38
C MET A 1 39.86 -12.72 1.35
N ALA A 2 39.38 -11.57 0.89
CA ALA A 2 38.86 -10.54 1.77
C ALA A 2 37.48 -10.98 2.29
N GLN A 3 37.37 -11.21 3.60
CA GLN A 3 36.07 -11.32 4.27
C GLN A 3 35.40 -9.95 4.20
N VAL A 4 34.38 -9.83 3.35
CA VAL A 4 33.48 -8.69 3.37
C VAL A 4 32.64 -8.82 4.64
N ASN A 5 33.02 -8.10 5.69
CA ASN A 5 32.15 -7.90 6.86
C ASN A 5 30.99 -7.01 6.41
N ILE A 6 29.87 -7.64 6.03
CA ILE A 6 28.61 -6.93 5.79
C ILE A 6 28.06 -6.59 7.17
N ASN A 7 28.31 -5.37 7.63
CA ASN A 7 27.58 -4.81 8.77
C ASN A 7 26.14 -4.53 8.33
N ILE A 8 25.25 -5.48 8.57
CA ILE A 8 23.81 -5.33 8.37
C ILE A 8 23.28 -4.38 9.45
N SER A 9 22.43 -3.43 9.08
CA SER A 9 21.80 -2.54 10.06
C SER A 9 20.81 -3.30 10.96
N GLU A 10 20.55 -2.76 12.15
CA GLU A 10 19.60 -3.37 13.08
C GLU A 10 18.18 -3.48 12.46
N GLU A 11 17.78 -2.46 11.69
CA GLU A 11 16.50 -2.44 10.97
C GLU A 11 16.43 -3.55 9.91
N GLU A 12 17.46 -3.67 9.06
CA GLU A 12 17.53 -4.72 8.03
C GLU A 12 17.51 -6.13 8.64
N TYR A 13 18.13 -6.31 9.80
CA TYR A 13 18.04 -7.58 10.53
C TYR A 13 16.58 -7.90 10.91
N TYR A 14 15.86 -6.96 11.51
CA TYR A 14 14.46 -7.20 11.90
C TYR A 14 13.55 -7.39 10.69
N LEU A 15 13.73 -6.60 9.63
CA LEU A 15 13.04 -6.74 8.36
C LEU A 15 13.19 -8.17 7.81
N SER A 16 14.44 -8.64 7.70
CA SER A 16 14.74 -10.00 7.23
C SER A 16 14.09 -11.08 8.11
N LYS A 17 14.01 -10.88 9.42
CA LYS A 17 13.35 -11.83 10.32
C LYS A 17 11.83 -11.88 10.14
N VAL A 18 11.17 -10.73 9.99
CA VAL A 18 9.72 -10.71 9.72
C VAL A 18 9.41 -11.28 8.35
N GLU A 19 10.24 -10.97 7.36
CA GLU A 19 10.14 -11.53 6.02
C GLU A 19 10.27 -13.06 6.03
N SER A 20 11.27 -13.61 6.75
CA SER A 20 11.40 -15.06 6.96
C SER A 20 10.13 -15.66 7.55
N CYS A 21 9.55 -15.00 8.56
CA CYS A 21 8.30 -15.47 9.18
C CYS A 21 7.14 -15.49 8.17
N CYS A 22 7.06 -14.50 7.27
CA CYS A 22 6.04 -14.48 6.21
C CYS A 22 6.24 -15.64 5.22
N TYR A 23 7.49 -15.96 4.85
CA TYR A 23 7.79 -17.09 3.99
C TYR A 23 7.47 -18.43 4.65
N ASP A 24 7.84 -18.60 5.92
CA ASP A 24 7.54 -19.80 6.69
C ASP A 24 6.04 -19.99 6.84
N LEU A 25 5.29 -18.91 7.11
CA LEU A 25 3.83 -18.94 7.15
C LEU A 25 3.23 -19.38 5.81
N ARG A 26 3.66 -18.78 4.69
CA ARG A 26 3.20 -19.17 3.36
C ARG A 26 3.49 -20.66 3.09
N ASN A 27 4.71 -21.11 3.40
CA ASN A 27 5.11 -22.49 3.17
C ASN A 27 4.30 -23.46 4.05
N ALA A 28 4.01 -23.10 5.30
CA ALA A 28 3.19 -23.92 6.19
C ALA A 28 1.70 -23.91 5.84
N MET A 29 1.22 -22.85 5.17
CA MET A 29 -0.09 -22.89 4.55
C MET A 29 -0.11 -23.91 3.41
N ILE A 30 0.91 -23.91 2.53
CA ILE A 30 1.00 -24.82 1.37
C ILE A 30 1.25 -26.28 1.78
N ASP A 31 2.19 -26.51 2.69
CA ASP A 31 2.59 -27.82 3.22
C ASP A 31 2.13 -27.95 4.67
N LEU A 32 1.04 -28.70 4.84
CA LEU A 32 0.38 -28.93 6.12
C LEU A 32 1.23 -29.71 7.14
N SER A 33 2.37 -30.28 6.73
CA SER A 33 3.32 -30.92 7.66
C SER A 33 4.16 -29.91 8.44
N LEU A 34 4.25 -28.67 7.94
CA LEU A 34 5.01 -27.59 8.56
C LEU A 34 4.15 -26.85 9.59
N LYS A 35 4.81 -26.28 10.60
CA LYS A 35 4.16 -25.51 11.65
C LYS A 35 4.12 -24.02 11.32
N PHE A 36 3.09 -23.35 11.79
CA PHE A 36 3.04 -21.90 11.77
C PHE A 36 4.10 -21.29 12.67
N PRO A 37 4.70 -20.15 12.27
CA PRO A 37 5.51 -19.37 13.19
C PRO A 37 4.68 -18.95 14.41
N GLU A 38 5.34 -18.66 15.52
CA GLU A 38 4.62 -18.15 16.69
C GLU A 38 4.23 -16.68 16.50
N ILE A 39 3.01 -16.31 16.90
CA ILE A 39 2.52 -14.92 16.87
C ILE A 39 3.45 -13.99 17.67
N SER A 40 3.96 -14.46 18.81
CA SER A 40 4.93 -13.75 19.66
C SER A 40 6.23 -13.41 18.92
N THR A 41 6.64 -14.25 17.97
CA THR A 41 7.83 -14.03 17.15
C THR A 41 7.59 -12.90 16.15
N PHE A 42 6.42 -12.90 15.49
CA PHE A 42 6.00 -11.77 14.66
C PHE A 42 5.94 -10.48 15.47
N GLU A 43 5.30 -10.50 16.64
CA GLU A 43 5.15 -9.34 17.51
C GLU A 43 6.51 -8.74 17.88
N ARG A 44 7.43 -9.58 18.36
CA ARG A 44 8.79 -9.14 18.75
C ARG A 44 9.51 -8.39 17.64
N TYR A 45 9.45 -8.88 16.40
CA TYR A 45 10.21 -8.30 15.30
C TYR A 45 9.47 -7.14 14.62
N MET A 46 8.16 -7.23 14.44
CA MET A 46 7.37 -6.14 13.86
C MET A 46 7.41 -4.87 14.72
N LEU A 47 7.40 -5.01 16.06
CA LEU A 47 7.50 -3.86 16.97
C LEU A 47 8.85 -3.13 16.88
N LYS A 48 9.86 -3.75 16.26
CA LYS A 48 11.19 -3.16 16.08
C LYS A 48 11.32 -2.40 14.76
N LEU A 49 10.40 -2.61 13.81
CA LEU A 49 10.39 -1.88 12.55
C LEU A 49 10.05 -0.40 12.78
N LYS A 50 10.89 0.47 12.26
CA LYS A 50 10.75 1.93 12.33
C LYS A 50 10.39 2.51 10.97
N SER A 51 10.91 1.93 9.90
CA SER A 51 10.67 2.38 8.52
C SER A 51 9.22 2.12 8.11
N VAL A 52 8.52 3.17 7.67
CA VAL A 52 7.16 3.04 7.11
C VAL A 52 7.18 2.15 5.86
N ASN A 53 8.20 2.27 5.01
CA ASN A 53 8.31 1.49 3.79
C ASN A 53 8.47 0.00 4.10
N ASP A 54 9.25 -0.33 5.12
CA ASP A 54 9.50 -1.72 5.54
C ASP A 54 8.22 -2.33 6.12
N ILE A 55 7.47 -1.56 6.91
CA ILE A 55 6.17 -1.98 7.42
C ILE A 55 5.19 -2.21 6.27
N VAL A 56 5.08 -1.29 5.31
CA VAL A 56 4.21 -1.44 4.13
C VAL A 56 4.60 -2.66 3.30
N TYR A 57 5.90 -2.91 3.12
CA TYR A 57 6.40 -4.11 2.45
C TYR A 57 5.95 -5.39 3.16
N ILE A 58 6.12 -5.48 4.49
CA ILE A 58 5.65 -6.61 5.29
C ILE A 58 4.13 -6.77 5.20
N MET A 59 3.36 -5.68 5.22
CA MET A 59 1.89 -5.75 5.02
C MET A 59 1.53 -6.37 3.67
N GLY A 60 2.29 -6.07 2.61
CA GLY A 60 2.16 -6.72 1.32
C GLY A 60 2.42 -8.23 1.36
N LEU A 61 3.42 -8.69 2.11
CA LEU A 61 3.70 -10.12 2.30
C LEU A 61 2.60 -10.82 3.11
N LEU A 62 2.09 -10.17 4.17
CA LEU A 62 0.98 -10.68 4.97
C LEU A 62 -0.33 -10.71 4.19
N HIS A 63 -0.59 -9.72 3.33
CA HIS A 63 -1.74 -9.72 2.42
C HIS A 63 -1.72 -10.96 1.51
N ARG A 64 -0.54 -11.34 0.98
CA ARG A 64 -0.40 -12.58 0.20
C ARG A 64 -0.75 -13.81 1.02
N CYS A 65 -0.24 -13.91 2.25
CA CYS A 65 -0.60 -15.01 3.17
C CYS A 65 -2.10 -15.02 3.49
N TRP A 66 -2.70 -13.85 3.64
CA TRP A 66 -4.15 -13.71 3.87
C TRP A 66 -4.98 -14.20 2.68
N CYS A 67 -4.52 -13.96 1.44
CA CYS A 67 -5.15 -14.52 0.24
C CYS A 67 -5.07 -16.06 0.19
N PHE A 68 -3.99 -16.65 0.72
CA PHE A 68 -3.95 -18.11 0.94
C PHE A 68 -4.95 -18.54 2.02
N ALA A 69 -5.13 -17.82 3.11
CA ALA A 69 -6.19 -18.16 4.08
C ALA A 69 -7.62 -17.96 3.50
N ASN A 70 -7.76 -17.05 2.52
CA ASN A 70 -9.03 -16.64 1.90
C ASN A 70 -8.95 -16.76 0.37
N PRO A 71 -9.02 -17.99 -0.17
CA PRO A 71 -8.77 -18.26 -1.59
C PRO A 71 -9.60 -17.41 -2.57
N ARG A 72 -10.78 -16.91 -2.13
CA ARG A 72 -11.65 -16.02 -2.90
C ARG A 72 -10.93 -14.76 -3.40
N TYR A 73 -9.91 -14.30 -2.69
CA TYR A 73 -9.19 -13.07 -3.01
C TYR A 73 -7.94 -13.29 -3.89
N LEU A 74 -7.64 -14.54 -4.28
CA LEU A 74 -6.55 -14.89 -5.20
C LEU A 74 -6.81 -14.50 -6.67
N PHE A 75 -8.04 -14.12 -7.03
CA PHE A 75 -8.46 -13.87 -8.41
C PHE A 75 -8.98 -12.44 -8.60
N ASP A 76 -8.73 -11.86 -9.78
CA ASP A 76 -9.12 -10.47 -10.09
C ASP A 76 -10.60 -10.29 -10.46
N ALA A 77 -11.26 -11.34 -10.95
CA ALA A 77 -12.66 -11.30 -11.37
C ALA A 77 -13.42 -12.48 -10.78
N MET A 78 -14.43 -12.19 -9.95
CA MET A 78 -15.29 -13.18 -9.30
C MET A 78 -16.73 -13.01 -9.80
N PRO A 79 -17.34 -14.06 -10.37
CA PRO A 79 -18.79 -14.17 -10.50
C PRO A 79 -19.42 -13.95 -9.13
N LYS A 80 -20.30 -12.93 -9.05
CA LYS A 80 -21.23 -12.82 -7.93
C LYS A 80 -22.15 -14.05 -8.06
N ASP A 81 -22.50 -14.70 -6.96
CA ASP A 81 -23.46 -15.83 -6.90
C ASP A 81 -22.93 -17.27 -7.08
N ILE A 82 -21.62 -17.50 -7.02
CA ILE A 82 -21.07 -18.88 -6.94
C ILE A 82 -20.49 -19.14 -5.53
N PRO A 83 -20.86 -20.25 -4.85
CA PRO A 83 -20.25 -20.64 -3.59
C PRO A 83 -18.73 -20.79 -3.73
N ASP A 84 -17.96 -20.32 -2.74
CA ASP A 84 -16.49 -20.28 -2.77
C ASP A 84 -15.85 -21.63 -3.19
N ILE A 85 -16.43 -22.74 -2.72
CA ILE A 85 -15.99 -24.11 -3.03
C ILE A 85 -16.08 -24.43 -4.52
N GLN A 86 -17.17 -24.04 -5.20
CA GLN A 86 -17.40 -24.32 -6.62
C GLN A 86 -16.72 -23.30 -7.53
N LEU A 87 -16.58 -22.07 -7.05
CA LEU A 87 -16.03 -20.96 -7.80
C LEU A 87 -14.56 -21.18 -8.14
N ILE A 88 -13.79 -21.64 -7.17
CA ILE A 88 -12.36 -21.84 -7.36
C ILE A 88 -12.10 -23.06 -8.24
N ASP A 89 -12.92 -24.12 -8.17
CA ASP A 89 -12.82 -25.26 -9.12
C ASP A 89 -13.03 -24.80 -10.57
N ILE A 90 -13.99 -23.89 -10.80
CA ILE A 90 -14.23 -23.29 -12.11
C ILE A 90 -13.02 -22.46 -12.55
N LEU A 91 -12.47 -21.61 -11.68
CA LEU A 91 -11.33 -20.75 -12.00
C LEU A 91 -10.04 -21.55 -12.24
N LEU A 92 -9.80 -22.58 -11.44
CA LEU A 92 -8.64 -23.45 -11.53
C LEU A 92 -8.73 -24.49 -12.66
N SER A 93 -9.93 -24.74 -13.22
CA SER A 93 -10.11 -25.60 -14.40
C SER A 93 -9.27 -25.18 -15.61
N LYS A 94 -8.88 -23.89 -15.70
CA LYS A 94 -7.95 -23.36 -16.71
C LYS A 94 -6.55 -23.99 -16.61
N TYR A 95 -6.13 -24.41 -15.40
CA TYR A 95 -4.81 -24.97 -15.11
C TYR A 95 -4.79 -26.50 -15.03
N GLN A 96 -5.93 -27.17 -15.22
CA GLN A 96 -5.96 -28.62 -15.26
C GLN A 96 -5.43 -29.16 -16.60
N PRO A 97 -4.57 -30.20 -16.58
CA PRO A 97 -4.03 -30.79 -17.81
C PRO A 97 -5.11 -31.47 -18.67
N GLU A 98 -6.20 -31.94 -18.04
CA GLU A 98 -7.31 -32.66 -18.69
C GLU A 98 -8.66 -32.07 -18.23
N GLY A 99 -9.59 -31.79 -19.17
CA GLY A 99 -10.94 -31.29 -18.86
C GLY A 99 -11.40 -30.06 -19.67
N VAL A 100 -12.68 -29.72 -19.57
CA VAL A 100 -13.26 -28.50 -20.19
C VAL A 100 -12.80 -27.27 -19.40
N ARG A 101 -11.95 -26.45 -20.01
CA ARG A 101 -11.44 -25.20 -19.41
C ARG A 101 -12.56 -24.16 -19.38
N LYS A 102 -13.11 -23.90 -18.20
CA LYS A 102 -14.22 -22.93 -17.99
C LYS A 102 -13.78 -21.66 -17.25
N GLY A 103 -12.57 -21.64 -16.68
CA GLY A 103 -12.07 -20.53 -15.87
C GLY A 103 -11.72 -19.29 -16.69
N VAL A 104 -12.34 -18.15 -16.37
CA VAL A 104 -12.07 -16.84 -16.99
C VAL A 104 -11.24 -15.93 -16.08
N GLY A 105 -11.11 -16.26 -14.79
CA GLY A 105 -10.34 -15.47 -13.85
C GLY A 105 -8.84 -15.70 -14.00
N VAL A 106 -8.10 -14.60 -13.88
CA VAL A 106 -6.65 -14.56 -13.81
C VAL A 106 -6.26 -14.61 -12.33
N LEU A 107 -5.39 -15.55 -11.94
CA LEU A 107 -4.73 -15.50 -10.63
C LEU A 107 -4.00 -14.16 -10.55
N LYS A 108 -4.16 -13.41 -9.46
CA LYS A 108 -3.39 -12.18 -9.21
C LYS A 108 -1.87 -12.39 -9.29
N GLU A 109 -1.44 -13.63 -9.10
CA GLU A 109 -0.05 -14.09 -9.27
C GLU A 109 0.32 -14.52 -10.71
N GLU A 110 -0.47 -14.22 -11.75
CA GLU A 110 -0.09 -14.55 -13.15
C GLU A 110 1.16 -13.76 -13.57
N LEU A 111 2.33 -14.31 -13.20
CA LEU A 111 3.63 -14.19 -13.86
C LEU A 111 4.66 -15.24 -13.39
N ASP A 112 4.47 -16.02 -12.30
CA ASP A 112 5.48 -17.00 -11.86
C ASP A 112 5.03 -18.47 -12.01
N ARG A 113 5.29 -19.04 -13.20
CA ARG A 113 4.81 -20.37 -13.67
C ARG A 113 5.21 -21.59 -12.83
N LYS A 114 5.93 -21.46 -11.71
CA LYS A 114 6.34 -22.59 -10.84
C LYS A 114 5.45 -22.82 -9.61
N ASN A 115 4.80 -21.78 -9.07
CA ASN A 115 4.03 -21.92 -7.82
C ASN A 115 2.63 -22.52 -8.03
N ASN A 116 2.10 -22.45 -9.25
CA ASN A 116 0.72 -22.85 -9.55
C ASN A 116 0.40 -24.30 -9.14
N ILE A 117 1.31 -25.26 -9.31
CA ILE A 117 1.05 -26.68 -8.96
C ILE A 117 0.91 -26.86 -7.43
N LEU A 118 1.73 -26.16 -6.66
CA LEU A 118 1.70 -26.24 -5.19
C LEU A 118 0.44 -25.58 -4.63
N ILE A 119 0.04 -24.43 -5.19
CA ILE A 119 -1.20 -23.74 -4.84
C ILE A 119 -2.43 -24.62 -5.15
N MET A 120 -2.41 -25.33 -6.27
CA MET A 120 -3.45 -26.30 -6.64
C MET A 120 -3.53 -27.48 -5.65
N ALA A 121 -2.39 -28.04 -5.26
CA ALA A 121 -2.33 -29.16 -4.32
C ALA A 121 -2.83 -28.75 -2.93
N TRP A 122 -2.38 -27.59 -2.45
CA TRP A 122 -2.85 -26.97 -1.23
C TRP A 122 -4.38 -26.76 -1.25
N TYR A 123 -4.92 -26.17 -2.32
CA TYR A 123 -6.34 -25.88 -2.40
C TYR A 123 -7.21 -27.15 -2.34
N ARG A 124 -6.78 -28.22 -3.00
CA ARG A 124 -7.46 -29.53 -2.91
C ARG A 124 -7.47 -30.06 -1.47
N ALA A 125 -6.37 -29.90 -0.74
CA ALA A 125 -6.30 -30.27 0.67
C ALA A 125 -7.20 -29.37 1.56
N TYR A 126 -7.27 -28.07 1.25
CA TYR A 126 -8.13 -27.10 1.92
C TYR A 126 -9.62 -27.44 1.74
N GLN A 127 -10.07 -27.77 0.52
CA GLN A 127 -11.45 -28.19 0.25
C GLN A 127 -11.83 -29.47 1.00
N GLN A 128 -10.90 -30.43 1.10
CA GLN A 128 -11.16 -31.72 1.73
C GLN A 128 -11.19 -31.62 3.26
N ASN A 129 -10.64 -30.57 3.86
CA ASN A 129 -10.37 -30.52 5.29
C ASN A 129 -10.71 -29.16 5.93
N GLY A 130 -12.00 -28.82 5.98
CA GLY A 130 -12.51 -27.53 6.46
C GLY A 130 -12.05 -27.09 7.86
N LYS A 131 -11.54 -27.99 8.72
CA LYS A 131 -10.90 -27.62 10.00
C LYS A 131 -9.57 -26.88 9.82
N VAL A 132 -8.82 -27.20 8.76
CA VAL A 132 -7.54 -26.56 8.42
C VAL A 132 -7.78 -25.10 8.02
N SER A 133 -8.85 -24.85 7.24
CA SER A 133 -9.30 -23.50 6.90
C SER A 133 -9.58 -22.61 8.12
N VAL A 134 -10.27 -23.15 9.13
CA VAL A 134 -10.61 -22.41 10.36
C VAL A 134 -9.36 -22.06 11.17
N ALA A 135 -8.38 -22.97 11.25
CA ALA A 135 -7.13 -22.69 11.94
C ALA A 135 -6.32 -21.57 11.25
N PHE A 136 -6.34 -21.54 9.92
CA PHE A 136 -5.59 -20.57 9.12
C PHE A 136 -6.19 -19.17 9.25
N THR A 137 -7.51 -19.07 9.12
CA THR A 137 -8.26 -17.82 9.29
C THR A 137 -8.08 -17.27 10.71
N THR A 138 -8.24 -18.11 11.74
CA THR A 138 -8.01 -17.71 13.14
C THR A 138 -6.59 -17.18 13.37
N TYR A 139 -5.57 -17.84 12.79
CA TYR A 139 -4.18 -17.39 12.90
C TYR A 139 -3.96 -16.03 12.21
N MET A 140 -4.55 -15.85 11.01
CA MET A 140 -4.47 -14.58 10.29
C MET A 140 -5.20 -13.44 11.01
N ASP A 141 -6.31 -13.71 11.69
CA ASP A 141 -7.02 -12.70 12.50
C ASP A 141 -6.17 -12.21 13.68
N GLN A 142 -5.43 -13.11 14.32
CA GLN A 142 -4.48 -12.75 15.38
C GLN A 142 -3.34 -11.89 14.85
N LEU A 143 -2.76 -12.26 13.70
CA LEU A 143 -1.75 -11.44 13.02
C LEU A 143 -2.30 -10.08 12.59
N TYR A 144 -3.55 -10.02 12.14
CA TYR A 144 -4.18 -8.77 11.72
C TYR A 144 -4.33 -7.81 12.90
N SER A 145 -4.79 -8.30 14.05
CA SER A 145 -4.86 -7.52 15.29
C SER A 145 -3.49 -6.95 15.71
N LEU A 146 -2.43 -7.76 15.61
CA LEU A 146 -1.06 -7.30 15.85
C LEU A 146 -0.63 -6.24 14.83
N ALA A 147 -0.84 -6.50 13.55
CA ALA A 147 -0.47 -5.59 12.46
C ALA A 147 -1.17 -4.24 12.57
N CYS A 148 -2.45 -4.23 12.96
CA CYS A 148 -3.22 -3.00 13.22
C CYS A 148 -2.56 -2.16 14.32
N LYS A 149 -2.09 -2.76 15.42
CA LYS A 149 -1.41 -2.01 16.49
C LYS A 149 -0.12 -1.37 16.00
N VAL A 150 0.70 -2.11 15.25
CA VAL A 150 1.97 -1.60 14.70
C VAL A 150 1.71 -0.48 13.70
N CYS A 151 0.77 -0.69 12.76
CA CYS A 151 0.43 0.30 11.74
C CYS A 151 -0.18 1.56 12.34
N TYR A 152 -1.07 1.44 13.33
CA TYR A 152 -1.66 2.58 14.04
C TYR A 152 -0.59 3.47 14.69
N SER A 153 0.45 2.87 15.29
CA SER A 153 1.56 3.62 15.88
C SER A 153 2.41 4.43 14.88
N LYS A 154 2.18 4.25 13.58
CA LYS A 154 2.91 4.87 12.47
C LYS A 154 2.00 5.66 11.52
N ASP A 155 0.76 5.91 11.94
CA ASP A 155 -0.26 6.59 11.12
C ASP A 155 -0.52 5.87 9.78
N ILE A 156 -0.40 4.54 9.79
CA ILE A 156 -0.72 3.67 8.65
C ILE A 156 -2.10 3.05 8.91
N ARG A 157 -3.05 3.34 8.02
CA ARG A 157 -4.38 2.72 8.06
C ARG A 157 -4.37 1.42 7.29
N LEU A 158 -4.84 0.35 7.92
CA LEU A 158 -5.06 -0.94 7.27
C LEU A 158 -6.55 -1.12 6.95
N GLN A 159 -6.82 -1.54 5.74
CA GLN A 159 -8.09 -2.11 5.30
C GLN A 159 -8.06 -3.63 5.54
N ASN A 160 -9.17 -4.30 5.23
CA ASN A 160 -9.27 -5.75 5.38
C ASN A 160 -8.17 -6.49 4.60
N GLY A 161 -7.67 -7.57 5.18
CA GLY A 161 -6.65 -8.41 4.55
C GLY A 161 -5.27 -7.76 4.46
N PHE A 162 -4.88 -6.90 5.40
CA PHE A 162 -3.56 -6.25 5.45
C PHE A 162 -3.29 -5.26 4.30
N VAL A 163 -4.31 -4.79 3.60
CA VAL A 163 -4.16 -3.78 2.54
C VAL A 163 -3.93 -2.41 3.18
N VAL A 164 -2.81 -1.77 2.87
CA VAL A 164 -2.52 -0.40 3.34
C VAL A 164 -3.37 0.60 2.57
N SER A 165 -4.04 1.50 3.29
CA SER A 165 -4.75 2.63 2.67
C SER A 165 -3.74 3.63 2.13
N ASP A 166 -3.81 3.93 0.84
CA ASP A 166 -2.99 4.95 0.20
C ASP A 166 -3.73 6.29 0.14
N THR A 167 -4.37 6.65 1.25
CA THR A 167 -5.17 7.86 1.44
C THR A 167 -4.84 8.53 2.77
N ILE A 168 -5.11 9.83 2.84
CA ILE A 168 -4.87 10.71 3.99
C ILE A 168 -6.22 11.15 4.53
N GLU A 169 -6.46 10.97 5.82
CA GLU A 169 -7.69 11.46 6.43
C GLU A 169 -7.69 12.98 6.49
N THR A 170 -8.83 13.58 6.16
CA THR A 170 -9.03 15.02 6.28
C THR A 170 -10.41 15.34 6.82
N THR A 171 -10.47 16.42 7.59
CA THR A 171 -11.72 17.01 8.09
C THR A 171 -12.25 18.08 7.15
N LEU A 172 -11.50 18.43 6.10
CA LEU A 172 -11.91 19.45 5.14
C LEU A 172 -12.96 18.90 4.16
N PRO A 173 -14.09 19.61 3.98
CA PRO A 173 -15.05 19.32 2.91
C PRO A 173 -14.43 19.37 1.52
N VAL A 174 -15.01 18.61 0.58
CA VAL A 174 -14.55 18.51 -0.82
C VAL A 174 -14.46 19.88 -1.50
N ASP A 175 -15.40 20.79 -1.26
CA ASP A 175 -15.38 22.13 -1.86
C ASP A 175 -14.16 22.95 -1.40
N LYS A 176 -13.74 22.81 -0.14
CA LYS A 176 -12.53 23.48 0.39
C LYS A 176 -11.26 22.92 -0.25
N LEU A 177 -11.18 21.60 -0.42
CA LEU A 177 -10.06 20.96 -1.11
C LEU A 177 -9.99 21.41 -2.57
N VAL A 178 -11.13 21.49 -3.27
CA VAL A 178 -11.19 21.97 -4.66
C VAL A 178 -10.75 23.44 -4.76
N LYS A 179 -11.18 24.31 -3.83
CA LYS A 179 -10.72 25.71 -3.78
C LYS A 179 -9.21 25.79 -3.60
N ALA A 180 -8.65 25.02 -2.67
CA ALA A 180 -7.20 24.97 -2.46
C ALA A 180 -6.45 24.45 -3.70
N PHE A 181 -6.99 23.44 -4.39
CA PHE A 181 -6.45 22.95 -5.67
C PHE A 181 -6.32 24.08 -6.69
N TYR A 182 -7.38 24.88 -6.87
CA TYR A 182 -7.34 26.00 -7.81
C TYR A 182 -6.37 27.11 -7.40
N VAL A 183 -6.16 27.34 -6.10
CA VAL A 183 -5.13 28.28 -5.64
C VAL A 183 -3.75 27.81 -6.11
N PHE A 184 -3.30 26.62 -5.72
CA PHE A 184 -1.92 26.23 -6.03
C PHE A 184 -1.72 25.90 -7.52
N SER A 185 -2.73 25.41 -8.23
CA SER A 185 -2.63 25.12 -9.67
C SER A 185 -2.71 26.39 -10.52
N GLN A 186 -3.74 27.23 -10.36
CA GLN A 186 -3.98 28.38 -11.25
C GLN A 186 -3.22 29.64 -10.84
N GLN A 187 -3.18 29.96 -9.53
CA GLN A 187 -2.54 31.20 -9.07
C GLN A 187 -1.03 31.05 -8.92
N PHE A 188 -0.56 29.87 -8.48
CA PHE A 188 0.86 29.61 -8.23
C PHE A 188 1.52 28.70 -9.27
N GLY A 189 0.77 28.17 -10.25
CA GLY A 189 1.33 27.36 -11.33
C GLY A 189 2.04 26.09 -10.85
N CYS A 190 1.65 25.53 -9.69
CA CYS A 190 2.33 24.38 -9.12
C CYS A 190 2.05 23.08 -9.88
N CYS A 191 0.94 23.01 -10.61
CA CYS A 191 0.59 21.95 -11.55
C CYS A 191 -0.45 22.48 -12.54
N ASP A 192 -0.73 21.73 -13.60
CA ASP A 192 -1.83 22.04 -14.51
C ASP A 192 -3.19 21.92 -13.79
N ALA A 193 -4.13 22.79 -14.16
CA ALA A 193 -5.45 22.91 -13.53
C ALA A 193 -6.52 22.03 -14.19
N SER A 194 -6.12 20.94 -14.85
CA SER A 194 -7.01 19.97 -15.48
C SER A 194 -7.89 19.23 -14.47
N GLU A 195 -9.02 18.74 -14.97
CA GLU A 195 -9.93 17.90 -14.20
C GLU A 195 -9.27 16.62 -13.69
N ASP A 196 -8.40 16.00 -14.48
CA ASP A 196 -7.63 14.81 -14.09
C ASP A 196 -6.77 15.08 -12.85
N ASN A 197 -5.99 16.17 -12.84
CA ASN A 197 -5.15 16.55 -11.70
C ASN A 197 -6.00 16.86 -10.46
N ARG A 198 -7.17 17.47 -10.65
CA ARG A 198 -8.12 17.73 -9.55
C ARG A 198 -8.63 16.41 -8.95
N LEU A 199 -9.01 15.44 -9.78
CA LEU A 199 -9.49 14.14 -9.33
C LEU A 199 -8.38 13.34 -8.62
N THR A 200 -7.16 13.33 -9.17
CA THR A 200 -5.98 12.72 -8.52
C THR A 200 -5.63 13.42 -7.20
N PHE A 201 -5.79 14.74 -7.12
CA PHE A 201 -5.56 15.46 -5.86
C PHE A 201 -6.60 15.06 -4.80
N LEU A 202 -7.87 14.97 -5.17
CA LEU A 202 -8.93 14.54 -4.26
C LEU A 202 -8.78 13.08 -3.82
N SER A 203 -8.20 12.20 -4.66
CA SER A 203 -7.95 10.81 -4.29
C SER A 203 -6.89 10.63 -3.22
N ILE A 204 -6.06 11.65 -2.97
CA ILE A 204 -5.14 11.64 -1.83
C ILE A 204 -5.91 11.60 -0.50
N PHE A 205 -7.15 12.07 -0.43
CA PHE A 205 -7.86 12.35 0.83
C PHE A 205 -8.94 11.35 1.27
N ASP A 206 -9.00 10.14 0.70
CA ASP A 206 -10.08 9.15 0.96
C ASP A 206 -11.48 9.62 0.51
N LEU A 207 -11.54 10.65 -0.34
CA LEU A 207 -12.78 11.27 -0.81
C LEU A 207 -13.11 10.95 -2.27
N ALA A 208 -12.29 10.15 -2.97
CA ALA A 208 -12.47 9.90 -4.39
C ALA A 208 -13.35 8.68 -4.69
N VAL A 209 -14.35 8.90 -5.53
CA VAL A 209 -15.20 7.84 -6.10
C VAL A 209 -14.60 7.28 -7.41
N CYS A 210 -13.68 8.00 -8.09
CA CYS A 210 -12.92 7.55 -9.27
C CYS A 210 -11.64 8.41 -9.45
N ALA A 211 -10.47 7.92 -9.01
CA ALA A 211 -9.19 8.59 -9.25
C ALA A 211 -8.70 8.35 -10.70
N SER A 212 -8.08 9.35 -11.34
CA SER A 212 -7.32 9.09 -12.57
C SER A 212 -6.07 8.27 -12.22
N PRO A 213 -5.67 7.30 -13.05
CA PRO A 213 -4.46 6.50 -12.79
C PRO A 213 -3.17 7.32 -12.98
N ARG A 214 -3.25 8.57 -13.44
CA ARG A 214 -2.08 9.41 -13.71
C ARG A 214 -1.71 10.28 -12.50
N PRO A 215 -0.44 10.23 -12.04
CA PRO A 215 0.07 11.16 -11.04
C PRO A 215 0.07 12.62 -11.53
N ILE A 216 -0.01 13.56 -10.60
CA ILE A 216 0.10 15.00 -10.84
C ILE A 216 1.58 15.34 -11.10
N GLU A 217 1.86 15.97 -12.22
CA GLU A 217 3.18 16.54 -12.50
C GLU A 217 3.36 17.86 -11.75
N TRP A 218 4.33 17.90 -10.84
CA TRP A 218 4.65 19.11 -10.08
C TRP A 218 5.58 20.02 -10.89
N LEU A 219 5.07 21.21 -11.21
CA LEU A 219 5.71 22.20 -12.07
C LEU A 219 6.45 23.28 -11.28
N ASP A 220 6.15 23.45 -9.99
CA ASP A 220 6.80 24.50 -9.20
C ASP A 220 8.30 24.20 -9.02
N LEU A 221 9.17 25.14 -9.42
CA LEU A 221 10.63 24.97 -9.38
C LEU A 221 11.24 25.58 -8.11
N GLY A 222 12.26 24.90 -7.57
CA GLY A 222 13.06 25.34 -6.42
C GLY A 222 14.15 26.36 -6.76
N SER A 223 14.64 27.07 -5.74
CA SER A 223 15.56 28.21 -5.89
C SER A 223 17.00 27.86 -6.29
N SER A 224 17.42 26.60 -6.18
CA SER A 224 18.75 26.16 -6.62
C SER A 224 18.75 25.82 -8.12
N ARG A 225 18.91 26.84 -8.96
CA ARG A 225 19.14 26.74 -10.42
C ARG A 225 17.94 26.25 -11.28
N GLY A 226 16.72 26.22 -10.73
CA GLY A 226 15.51 25.87 -11.50
C GLY A 226 15.48 24.43 -12.01
N ARG A 227 16.24 23.54 -11.38
CA ARG A 227 16.44 22.16 -11.85
C ARG A 227 15.79 21.10 -10.97
N GLU A 228 15.09 21.47 -9.90
CA GLU A 228 14.44 20.60 -8.93
C GLU A 228 13.08 21.17 -8.54
N PRO A 229 12.09 20.33 -8.15
CA PRO A 229 10.78 20.81 -7.77
C PRO A 229 10.85 21.48 -6.40
N SER A 230 10.01 22.48 -6.17
CA SER A 230 9.86 23.11 -4.85
C SER A 230 9.07 22.18 -3.93
N LEU A 231 9.79 21.25 -3.30
CA LEU A 231 9.22 20.32 -2.30
C LEU A 231 8.68 21.05 -1.05
N ALA A 232 9.17 22.27 -0.81
CA ALA A 232 8.63 23.16 0.22
C ALA A 232 7.21 23.63 -0.10
N SER A 233 6.87 23.81 -1.38
CA SER A 233 5.52 24.18 -1.82
C SER A 233 4.55 23.01 -1.59
N ILE A 234 4.96 21.77 -1.92
CA ILE A 234 4.20 20.55 -1.58
C ILE A 234 3.92 20.50 -0.07
N HIS A 235 4.96 20.62 0.76
CA HIS A 235 4.78 20.64 2.21
C HIS A 235 3.80 21.74 2.65
N THR A 236 3.95 22.94 2.09
CA THR A 236 3.09 24.09 2.45
C THR A 236 1.64 23.81 2.12
N VAL A 237 1.33 23.33 0.91
CA VAL A 237 -0.03 22.97 0.49
C VAL A 237 -0.66 21.98 1.48
N PHE A 238 -0.06 20.82 1.68
CA PHE A 238 -0.67 19.77 2.50
C PHE A 238 -0.75 20.17 3.97
N SER A 239 0.29 20.79 4.53
CA SER A 239 0.25 21.28 5.92
C SER A 239 -0.81 22.37 6.15
N THR A 240 -1.09 23.21 5.15
CA THR A 240 -2.14 24.24 5.22
C THR A 240 -3.54 23.63 5.16
N LEU A 241 -3.66 22.43 4.58
CA LEU A 241 -4.88 21.62 4.56
C LEU A 241 -5.03 20.74 5.81
N ASN A 242 -4.34 21.08 6.89
CA ASN A 242 -4.33 20.35 8.17
C ASN A 242 -3.85 18.89 8.05
N VAL A 243 -3.05 18.56 7.05
CA VAL A 243 -2.38 17.25 6.98
C VAL A 243 -1.17 17.26 7.90
N ASP A 244 -1.12 16.34 8.85
CA ASP A 244 0.12 16.07 9.58
C ASP A 244 1.13 15.42 8.62
N MET A 245 2.26 16.08 8.40
CA MET A 245 3.26 15.71 7.41
C MET A 245 4.15 14.56 7.93
N THR A 246 3.52 13.47 8.40
CA THR A 246 4.15 12.24 8.88
C THR A 246 4.87 11.51 7.73
N ALA A 247 5.68 10.51 8.07
CA ALA A 247 6.36 9.70 7.06
C ALA A 247 5.37 8.98 6.12
N ASN A 248 4.25 8.47 6.65
CA ASN A 248 3.21 7.84 5.81
C ASN A 248 2.47 8.86 4.95
N ALA A 249 2.09 10.03 5.48
CA ALA A 249 1.44 11.08 4.69
C ALA A 249 2.31 11.52 3.50
N ARG A 250 3.62 11.73 3.72
CA ARG A 250 4.57 12.05 2.64
C ARG A 250 4.67 10.93 1.61
N ARG A 251 4.70 9.65 2.04
CA ARG A 251 4.68 8.48 1.15
C ARG A 251 3.44 8.51 0.24
N VAL A 252 2.26 8.73 0.81
CA VAL A 252 1.00 8.79 0.05
C VAL A 252 0.99 9.95 -0.94
N ILE A 253 1.47 11.13 -0.53
CA ILE A 253 1.61 12.30 -1.42
C ILE A 253 2.55 11.99 -2.59
N CYS A 254 3.73 11.43 -2.32
CA CYS A 254 4.71 11.09 -3.36
C CYS A 254 4.21 10.02 -4.35
N LYS A 255 3.27 9.16 -3.97
CA LYS A 255 2.63 8.21 -4.90
C LYS A 255 1.78 8.94 -5.96
N HIS A 256 1.21 10.07 -5.60
CA HIS A 256 0.29 10.83 -6.45
C HIS A 256 0.93 12.05 -7.11
N ILE A 257 2.13 12.46 -6.69
CA ILE A 257 2.84 13.63 -7.21
C ILE A 257 4.22 13.23 -7.69
N ILE A 258 4.49 13.49 -8.96
CA ILE A 258 5.77 13.22 -9.61
C ILE A 258 6.42 14.52 -10.06
N TRP A 259 7.66 14.41 -10.53
CA TRP A 259 8.37 15.48 -11.17
C TRP A 259 8.95 15.02 -12.52
N GLN A 260 9.17 15.95 -13.45
CA GLN A 260 9.67 15.68 -14.81
C GLN A 260 10.90 14.77 -14.88
N LYS A 261 11.73 14.74 -13.83
CA LYS A 261 12.97 13.94 -13.80
C LYS A 261 12.86 12.66 -12.96
N GLY A 262 11.70 12.34 -12.42
CA GLY A 262 11.46 11.11 -11.67
C GLY A 262 10.60 11.29 -10.42
N GLU A 263 10.67 10.29 -9.56
CA GLU A 263 9.90 10.21 -8.32
C GLU A 263 10.41 11.19 -7.26
N ILE A 264 9.49 11.64 -6.41
CA ILE A 264 9.80 12.48 -5.26
C ILE A 264 10.04 11.57 -4.06
N ILE A 265 11.19 11.73 -3.40
CA ILE A 265 11.50 10.95 -2.20
C ILE A 265 10.81 11.60 -0.99
N PRO A 266 9.99 10.87 -0.20
CA PRO A 266 9.23 11.40 0.93
C PRO A 266 10.04 12.24 1.93
N GLU A 267 11.27 11.83 2.22
CA GLU A 267 12.18 12.48 3.18
C GLU A 267 12.61 13.88 2.72
N GLN A 268 12.51 14.17 1.42
CA GLN A 268 12.88 15.46 0.85
C GLN A 268 11.78 16.53 1.03
N ILE A 269 10.53 16.13 1.26
CA ILE A 269 9.42 17.04 1.56
C ILE A 269 9.61 17.60 2.97
N LYS A 270 10.13 18.83 3.07
CA LYS A 270 10.42 19.51 4.34
C LYS A 270 9.87 20.93 4.34
N ALA A 271 9.45 21.39 5.51
CA ALA A 271 9.04 22.77 5.71
C ALA A 271 10.19 23.73 5.38
N ARG A 272 9.88 24.80 4.65
CA ARG A 272 10.76 25.96 4.51
C ARG A 272 9.92 27.22 4.68
N LYS A 273 10.37 28.12 5.54
CA LYS A 273 9.76 29.44 5.72
C LYS A 273 10.45 30.41 4.77
N THR A 274 9.71 30.81 3.76
CA THR A 274 10.17 31.61 2.63
C THR A 274 9.01 32.53 2.25
N PRO A 275 9.24 33.76 1.77
CA PRO A 275 8.16 34.67 1.41
C PRO A 275 7.12 34.03 0.47
N LYS A 276 7.59 33.24 -0.51
CA LYS A 276 6.72 32.50 -1.42
C LYS A 276 5.81 31.50 -0.71
N GLN A 277 6.33 30.76 0.26
CA GLN A 277 5.58 29.76 1.02
C GLN A 277 4.57 30.42 1.96
N GLU A 278 4.89 31.59 2.51
CA GLU A 278 3.92 32.33 3.34
C GLU A 278 2.77 32.86 2.47
N ILE A 279 3.07 33.46 1.32
CA ILE A 279 2.04 33.94 0.38
C ILE A 279 1.15 32.78 -0.11
N LEU A 280 1.75 31.64 -0.45
CA LEU A 280 0.99 30.43 -0.83
C LEU A 280 0.08 29.95 0.29
N ARG A 281 0.59 29.89 1.53
CA ARG A 281 -0.19 29.51 2.71
C ARG A 281 -1.37 30.46 2.92
N GLU A 282 -1.13 31.77 2.91
CA GLU A 282 -2.17 32.78 3.12
C GLU A 282 -3.26 32.70 2.05
N ALA A 283 -2.89 32.55 0.77
CA ALA A 283 -3.83 32.41 -0.32
C ALA A 283 -4.71 31.15 -0.19
N ILE A 284 -4.12 30.01 0.22
CA ILE A 284 -4.89 28.79 0.47
C ILE A 284 -5.85 29.01 1.65
N LEU A 285 -5.37 29.58 2.76
CA LEU A 285 -6.20 29.85 3.94
C LEU A 285 -7.36 30.79 3.63
N GLU A 286 -7.14 31.82 2.81
CA GLU A 286 -8.19 32.73 2.36
C GLU A 286 -9.25 32.02 1.52
N ALA A 287 -8.82 31.17 0.59
CA ALA A 287 -9.73 30.44 -0.29
C ALA A 287 -10.59 29.40 0.45
N ILE A 288 -10.06 28.79 1.52
CA ILE A 288 -10.78 27.74 2.27
C ILE A 288 -11.52 28.25 3.51
N ARG A 289 -11.52 29.55 3.80
CA ARG A 289 -12.40 30.14 4.82
C ARG A 289 -13.85 29.90 4.45
#